data_AF-A0A8S1B2C1-F1
#
_entry.id   AF-A0A8S1B2C1-F1
#
_cell.length_a   1.000
_cell.length_b   1.000
_cell.length_c   1.000
_cell.angle_alpha   90.00
_cell.angle_beta   90.00
_cell.angle_gamma   90.00
#
_symmetry.space_group_name_H-M   'P 1'
#
loop_
_entity.id
_entity.type
_entity.pdbx_description
1 polymer ?
#
loop_
_entity_poly.entity_id
_entity_poly.type
_entity_poly.pdbx_seq_one_letter_code
_entity_poly.pdbx_strand_id
1 'polypeptide(L)'
;MFGTKIKKRQAKIISLLNSLPECTPEEKKQKIQSIQGLYALELFDMKKYPQALAEFFKLNTDPAEVIKLFLELDGKSTEEKVEVKKIKGKDLESALNALIQYLIKVKKNILELSHESGNGQTDIVKECHKQQLELIDTTLLKCYLETKQALVTPLLRANNCNLEEAEKTLLRHGKNNELVLLYQMKEQHEKALEILREQSKRESAIEVYQRTANYLQQLGSEHLSLIFKFSAWILKEDPDEGLKIFTATIEAVEKLPRPKILNFLLRDHKMVVIPYLEHVIHIWNDTDALFHNALIDMYRDKLTVENKNIPEEDFQNIKSKLLSFLEASTYYTPKSVLLHFPQDSMFEERAIVLGKLGRHEQALAIHVLILGDINRAIHYAEKVSAASSDKYQDVFVSLMRIIMYPNQCDCLDGLLANVPRHPKTSVGDNEIALHILEKYIHKISPLKALSVLPDSVPLIRLKQFFASSLDVHSTMKRHIQILKGLSYAEHIYVQELQEYFESQSVVINEYDICHVCKRRFGNQSAFVRYPNGEIVHYSCKLNK
;
A
#
# COMPACT_ATOMS: atom_id res chain seq x y z
N MET A 1 56.38 28.76 27.69
CA MET A 1 56.44 29.85 28.69
C MET A 1 55.79 31.19 28.28
N PHE A 2 55.39 31.41 27.03
CA PHE A 2 54.81 32.69 26.59
C PHE A 2 53.34 32.90 27.00
N GLY A 3 52.48 31.87 26.90
CA GLY A 3 51.05 32.01 27.26
C GLY A 3 50.76 32.32 28.74
N THR A 4 51.66 31.98 29.66
CA THR A 4 51.53 32.32 31.09
C THR A 4 51.89 33.78 31.39
N LYS A 5 52.75 34.41 30.60
CA LYS A 5 53.07 35.85 30.72
C LYS A 5 51.90 36.72 30.26
N ILE A 6 51.15 36.28 29.26
CA ILE A 6 50.03 37.04 28.70
C ILE A 6 48.79 36.93 29.58
N LYS A 7 48.46 35.74 30.11
CA LYS A 7 47.44 35.61 31.18
C LYS A 7 47.73 36.54 32.36
N LYS A 8 48.99 36.61 32.77
CA LYS A 8 49.43 37.51 33.86
C LYS A 8 49.31 38.99 33.47
N ARG A 9 49.62 39.37 32.21
CA ARG A 9 49.41 40.74 31.71
C ARG A 9 47.94 41.11 31.62
N GLN A 10 47.10 40.25 31.06
CA GLN A 10 45.65 40.45 30.99
C GLN A 10 45.04 40.57 32.39
N ALA A 11 45.36 39.64 33.31
CA ALA A 11 44.90 39.70 34.70
C ALA A 11 45.37 40.99 35.40
N LYS A 12 46.59 41.44 35.11
CA LYS A 12 47.15 42.69 35.65
C LYS A 12 46.51 43.94 35.05
N ILE A 13 46.12 43.92 33.77
CA ILE A 13 45.41 45.02 33.10
C ILE A 13 43.96 45.09 33.58
N ILE A 14 43.28 43.94 33.74
CA ILE A 14 41.93 43.86 34.31
C ILE A 14 41.94 44.31 35.78
N SER A 15 42.95 43.93 36.58
CA SER A 15 43.07 44.45 37.94
C SER A 15 43.37 45.96 37.98
N LEU A 16 44.14 46.48 37.03
CA LEU A 16 44.40 47.92 36.90
C LEU A 16 43.13 48.69 36.53
N LEU A 17 42.32 48.16 35.63
CA LEU A 17 41.02 48.74 35.22
C LEU A 17 40.00 48.74 36.36
N ASN A 18 40.01 47.70 37.21
CA ASN A 18 39.17 47.65 38.40
C ASN A 18 39.62 48.65 39.48
N SER A 19 40.91 49.01 39.53
CA SER A 19 41.45 50.01 40.46
C SER A 19 41.29 51.49 40.02
N LEU A 20 40.78 51.76 38.81
CA LEU A 20 40.59 53.13 38.32
C LEU A 20 39.22 53.71 38.79
N PRO A 21 39.19 54.89 39.46
CA PRO A 21 37.96 55.46 40.03
C PRO A 21 36.96 56.05 39.02
N GLU A 22 37.37 56.37 37.78
CA GLU A 22 36.66 57.33 36.91
C GLU A 22 35.85 56.73 35.73
N CYS A 23 35.64 55.42 35.64
CA CYS A 23 34.81 54.85 34.56
C CYS A 23 33.46 54.36 35.10
N THR A 24 32.39 54.62 34.34
CA THR A 24 31.06 54.05 34.58
C THR A 24 31.12 52.52 34.52
N PRO A 25 30.25 51.79 35.26
CA PRO A 25 30.27 50.32 35.28
C PRO A 25 30.08 49.69 33.89
N GLU A 26 29.36 50.36 32.99
CA GLU A 26 29.14 49.93 31.61
C GLU A 26 30.38 50.08 30.73
N GLU A 27 31.11 51.20 30.81
CA GLU A 27 32.37 51.41 30.08
C GLU A 27 33.48 50.48 30.57
N LYS A 28 33.52 50.18 31.89
CA LYS A 28 34.44 49.18 32.45
C LYS A 28 34.16 47.80 31.86
N LYS A 29 32.88 47.41 31.78
CA LYS A 29 32.47 46.13 31.20
C LYS A 29 32.81 46.04 29.71
N GLN A 30 32.59 47.09 28.93
CA GLN A 30 32.97 47.16 27.51
C GLN A 30 34.50 47.09 27.30
N LYS A 31 35.29 47.85 28.09
CA LYS A 31 36.76 47.79 28.02
C LYS A 31 37.31 46.42 28.42
N ILE A 32 36.72 45.78 29.44
CA ILE A 32 37.10 44.42 29.85
C ILE A 32 36.76 43.41 28.74
N GLN A 33 35.58 43.50 28.13
CA GLN A 33 35.19 42.67 26.98
C GLN A 33 36.14 42.87 25.80
N SER A 34 36.52 44.11 25.48
CA SER A 34 37.48 44.43 24.41
C SER A 34 38.87 43.84 24.67
N ILE A 35 39.39 43.95 25.90
CA ILE A 35 40.70 43.39 26.29
C ILE A 35 40.68 41.86 26.30
N GLN A 36 39.57 41.27 26.73
CA GLN A 36 39.37 39.82 26.66
C GLN A 36 39.23 39.33 25.21
N GLY A 37 38.60 40.11 24.32
CA GLY A 37 38.55 39.82 22.88
C GLY A 37 39.92 39.86 22.22
N LEU A 38 40.72 40.90 22.51
CA LEU A 38 42.12 40.98 22.06
C LEU A 38 42.97 39.82 22.59
N TYR A 39 42.76 39.40 23.84
CA TYR A 39 43.42 38.24 24.41
C TYR A 39 43.03 36.93 23.70
N ALA A 40 41.75 36.77 23.34
CA ALA A 40 41.28 35.62 22.59
C ALA A 40 41.89 35.56 21.17
N LEU A 41 42.04 36.72 20.50
CA LEU A 41 42.75 36.85 19.21
C LEU A 41 44.25 36.52 19.34
N GLU A 42 44.93 37.04 20.36
CA GLU A 42 46.35 36.70 20.60
C GLU A 42 46.55 35.21 20.88
N LEU A 43 45.63 34.57 21.63
CA LEU A 43 45.66 33.13 21.86
C LEU A 43 45.45 32.32 20.56
N PHE A 44 44.62 32.84 19.66
CA PHE A 44 44.39 32.28 18.34
C PHE A 44 45.66 32.31 17.48
N ASP A 45 46.34 33.47 17.43
CA ASP A 45 47.62 33.64 16.73
C ASP A 45 48.73 32.74 17.30
N MET A 46 48.65 32.41 18.60
CA MET A 46 49.55 31.48 19.28
C MET A 46 49.23 30.00 19.06
N LYS A 47 48.30 29.67 18.14
CA LYS A 47 47.85 28.30 17.81
C LYS A 47 47.23 27.56 18.99
N LYS A 48 46.72 28.27 20.01
CA LYS A 48 46.05 27.68 21.17
C LYS A 48 44.53 27.69 21.00
N TYR A 49 44.05 27.06 19.94
CA TYR A 49 42.66 27.12 19.50
C TYR A 49 41.63 26.75 20.59
N PRO A 50 41.79 25.68 21.40
CA PRO A 50 40.81 25.34 22.43
C PRO A 50 40.68 26.40 23.54
N GLN A 51 41.79 27.06 23.87
CA GLN A 51 41.82 28.10 24.91
C GLN A 51 41.25 29.42 24.39
N ALA A 52 41.56 29.78 23.14
CA ALA A 52 41.00 30.95 22.48
C ALA A 52 39.47 30.85 22.37
N LEU A 53 38.96 29.74 21.85
CA LEU A 53 37.52 29.52 21.66
C LEU A 53 36.74 29.42 22.98
N ALA A 54 37.36 28.93 24.05
CA ALA A 54 36.76 28.95 25.38
C ALA A 54 36.59 30.38 25.94
N GLU A 55 37.51 31.30 25.62
CA GLU A 55 37.35 32.72 25.98
C GLU A 55 36.32 33.42 25.08
N PHE A 56 36.29 33.14 23.77
CA PHE A 56 35.22 33.63 22.88
C PHE A 56 33.83 33.16 23.33
N PHE A 57 33.70 31.95 23.87
CA PHE A 57 32.44 31.46 24.42
C PHE A 57 32.00 32.25 25.66
N LYS A 58 32.94 32.59 26.56
CA LYS A 58 32.64 33.40 27.76
C LYS A 58 32.23 34.83 27.41
N LEU A 59 32.76 35.35 26.29
CA LEU A 59 32.47 36.69 25.80
C LEU A 59 31.13 36.81 25.10
N ASN A 60 30.46 35.69 24.80
CA ASN A 60 29.22 35.66 24.02
C ASN A 60 29.38 36.40 22.67
N THR A 61 30.58 36.34 22.09
CA THR A 61 30.90 36.95 20.78
C THR A 61 30.03 36.34 19.70
N ASP A 62 29.58 37.16 18.74
CA ASP A 62 28.74 36.71 17.63
C ASP A 62 29.44 35.56 16.87
N PRO A 63 28.81 34.38 16.70
CA PRO A 63 29.42 33.25 16.02
C PRO A 63 29.96 33.59 14.63
N ALA A 64 29.35 34.55 13.93
CA ALA A 64 29.82 35.01 12.62
C ALA A 64 31.23 35.64 12.67
N GLU A 65 31.57 36.37 13.74
CA GLU A 65 32.90 36.97 13.91
C GLU A 65 33.96 35.90 14.18
N VAL A 66 33.61 34.88 14.95
CA VAL A 66 34.51 33.76 15.24
C VAL A 66 34.73 32.89 13.99
N ILE A 67 33.69 32.67 13.19
CA ILE A 67 33.77 31.93 11.92
C ILE A 67 34.66 32.67 10.91
N LYS A 68 34.57 34.00 10.82
CA LYS A 68 35.43 34.82 9.93
C LYS A 68 36.91 34.68 10.23
N LEU A 69 37.32 34.30 11.45
CA LEU A 69 38.72 34.02 11.76
C LEU A 69 39.26 32.77 11.04
N PHE A 70 38.37 31.90 10.55
CA PHE A 70 38.69 30.68 9.80
C PHE A 70 38.38 30.86 8.30
N LEU A 71 38.96 31.87 7.67
CA LEU A 71 38.76 32.27 6.26
C LEU A 71 38.88 31.14 5.22
N GLU A 72 39.57 30.04 5.53
CA GLU A 72 39.65 28.88 4.62
C GLU A 72 38.30 28.16 4.43
N LEU A 73 37.31 28.38 5.30
CA LEU A 73 35.99 27.75 5.19
C LEU A 73 35.04 28.51 4.25
N ASP A 74 35.18 29.82 4.06
CA ASP A 74 34.17 30.62 3.33
C ASP A 74 34.37 30.68 1.82
N GLY A 75 35.55 30.35 1.29
CA GLY A 75 35.79 30.32 -0.16
C GLY A 75 35.50 31.63 -0.91
N LYS A 76 35.09 32.70 -0.21
CA LYS A 76 34.97 34.06 -0.71
C LYS A 76 36.31 34.74 -0.45
N SER A 77 37.06 34.92 -1.52
CA SER A 77 38.13 35.91 -1.59
C SER A 77 37.52 37.30 -1.45
N THR A 78 37.22 37.73 -0.22
CA THR A 78 36.99 39.15 0.04
C THR A 78 38.33 39.85 -0.09
N GLU A 79 38.46 40.67 -1.13
CA GLU A 79 39.62 41.46 -1.52
C GLU A 79 39.98 42.59 -0.54
N GLU A 80 39.71 42.42 0.75
CA GLU A 80 40.13 43.36 1.77
C GLU A 80 41.31 42.79 2.53
N LYS A 81 42.46 43.40 2.24
CA LYS A 81 43.78 43.17 2.82
C LYS A 81 43.73 43.18 4.34
N VAL A 82 43.57 42.01 4.95
CA VAL A 82 44.07 41.73 6.29
C VAL A 82 45.00 40.53 6.14
N GLU A 83 46.28 40.73 6.49
CA GLU A 83 47.32 39.70 6.45
C GLU A 83 47.02 38.58 7.47
N VAL A 84 46.07 37.70 7.17
CA VAL A 84 45.78 36.53 7.99
C VAL A 84 46.50 35.31 7.39
N LYS A 85 47.43 34.77 8.16
CA LYS A 85 48.31 33.65 7.77
C LYS A 85 47.48 32.39 7.53
N LYS A 86 47.60 31.81 6.32
CA LYS A 86 47.00 30.52 5.93
C LYS A 86 47.34 29.42 6.95
N ILE A 87 46.34 28.78 7.56
CA ILE A 87 46.51 27.70 8.54
C ILE A 87 46.64 26.40 7.74
N LYS A 88 47.81 25.77 7.69
CA LYS A 88 48.01 24.55 6.87
C LYS A 88 48.33 23.31 7.71
N GLY A 89 47.80 22.17 7.28
CA GLY A 89 48.19 20.83 7.77
C GLY A 89 47.56 20.45 9.12
N LYS A 90 48.32 19.78 10.00
CA LYS A 90 47.84 19.30 11.32
C LYS A 90 47.29 20.41 12.22
N ASP A 91 47.77 21.64 12.03
CA ASP A 91 47.28 22.81 12.75
C ASP A 91 45.82 23.13 12.35
N LEU A 92 45.43 22.91 11.09
CA LEU A 92 44.07 23.06 10.58
C LEU A 92 43.13 22.05 11.23
N GLU A 93 43.51 20.78 11.31
CA GLU A 93 42.68 19.72 11.90
C GLU A 93 42.45 19.97 13.41
N SER A 94 43.48 20.47 14.12
CA SER A 94 43.36 20.86 15.53
C SER A 94 42.48 22.10 15.74
N ALA A 95 42.57 23.06 14.82
CA ALA A 95 41.75 24.27 14.76
C ALA A 95 40.28 23.93 14.49
N LEU A 96 40.00 23.09 13.50
CA LEU A 96 38.66 22.63 13.12
C LEU A 96 38.01 21.79 14.23
N ASN A 97 38.75 20.88 14.89
CA ASN A 97 38.20 20.13 16.02
C ASN A 97 37.85 21.04 17.21
N ALA A 98 38.67 22.06 17.49
CA ALA A 98 38.36 23.04 18.53
C ALA A 98 37.14 23.90 18.16
N LEU A 99 37.02 24.28 16.88
CA LEU A 99 35.86 25.00 16.34
C LEU A 99 34.58 24.17 16.43
N ILE A 100 34.63 22.88 16.10
CA ILE A 100 33.48 21.95 16.26
C ILE A 100 32.99 21.93 17.72
N GLN A 101 33.90 21.80 18.69
CA GLN A 101 33.52 21.79 20.11
C GLN A 101 32.87 23.11 20.55
N TYR A 102 33.39 24.24 20.05
CA TYR A 102 32.83 25.55 20.30
C TYR A 102 31.42 25.69 19.69
N LEU A 103 31.26 25.36 18.41
CA LEU A 103 29.99 25.47 17.69
C LEU A 103 28.89 24.58 18.29
N ILE A 104 29.22 23.36 18.72
CA ILE A 104 28.27 22.48 19.45
C ILE A 104 27.81 23.14 20.76
N LYS A 105 28.74 23.76 21.49
CA LYS A 105 28.43 24.40 22.78
C LYS A 105 27.58 25.66 22.60
N VAL A 106 27.87 26.46 21.57
CA VAL A 106 27.06 27.62 21.18
C VAL A 106 25.66 27.19 20.74
N LYS A 107 25.56 26.15 19.89
CA LYS A 107 24.27 25.58 19.48
C LYS A 107 23.42 25.16 20.67
N LYS A 108 24.00 24.48 21.66
CA LYS A 108 23.30 24.07 22.88
C LYS A 108 22.78 25.26 23.68
N ASN A 109 23.59 26.32 23.83
CA ASN A 109 23.20 27.54 24.54
C ASN A 109 22.04 28.27 23.83
N ILE A 110 22.07 28.38 22.49
CA ILE A 110 20.99 28.99 21.70
C ILE A 110 19.69 28.18 21.86
N LEU A 111 19.77 26.85 21.86
CA LEU A 111 18.61 25.98 22.10
C LEU A 111 18.06 26.15 23.53
N GLU A 112 18.90 26.18 24.56
CA GLU A 112 18.49 26.41 25.95
C GLU A 112 17.80 27.78 26.12
N LEU A 113 18.36 28.84 25.56
CA LEU A 113 17.78 30.19 25.57
C LEU A 113 16.42 30.28 24.86
N SER A 114 16.23 29.47 23.80
CA SER A 114 14.95 29.38 23.09
C SER A 114 13.86 28.65 23.89
N HIS A 115 14.24 27.69 24.75
CA HIS A 115 13.31 26.95 25.61
C HIS A 115 12.92 27.72 26.88
N GLU A 116 13.84 28.48 27.47
CA GLU A 116 13.56 29.27 28.69
C GLU A 116 12.69 30.52 28.42
N SER A 117 12.64 30.99 27.18
CA SER A 117 11.93 32.23 26.79
C SER A 117 10.50 32.02 26.27
N GLY A 118 9.85 30.89 26.61
CA GLY A 118 8.55 30.50 26.08
C GLY A 118 7.47 31.58 26.15
N ASN A 119 6.86 31.87 24.99
CA ASN A 119 5.70 32.73 24.69
C ASN A 119 5.86 34.27 24.57
N GLY A 120 7.04 34.86 24.78
CA GLY A 120 7.19 36.34 24.77
C GLY A 120 8.04 36.97 23.66
N GLN A 121 8.71 36.20 22.79
CA GLN A 121 9.69 36.75 21.83
C GLN A 121 9.05 37.33 20.56
N THR A 122 9.45 38.55 20.19
CA THR A 122 9.17 39.18 18.89
C THR A 122 9.74 38.36 17.73
N ASP A 123 9.02 38.25 16.61
CA ASP A 123 9.40 37.43 15.44
C ASP A 123 10.83 37.66 14.93
N ILE A 124 11.37 38.87 15.12
CA ILE A 124 12.74 39.26 14.76
C ILE A 124 13.81 38.43 15.50
N VAL A 125 13.59 38.11 16.79
CA VAL A 125 14.56 37.36 17.61
C VAL A 125 14.60 35.89 17.19
N LYS A 126 13.43 35.33 16.82
CA LYS A 126 13.32 33.96 16.32
C LYS A 126 14.02 33.80 14.97
N GLU A 127 13.86 34.78 14.07
CA GLU A 127 14.52 34.79 12.77
C GLU A 127 16.05 34.93 12.92
N CYS A 128 16.52 35.76 13.85
CA CYS A 128 17.94 35.90 14.16
C CYS A 128 18.55 34.60 14.70
N HIS A 129 17.88 33.94 15.66
CA HIS A 129 18.34 32.64 16.17
C HIS A 129 18.36 31.56 15.08
N LYS A 130 17.38 31.57 14.16
CA LYS A 130 17.35 30.66 13.02
C LYS A 130 18.52 30.89 12.07
N GLN A 131 18.80 32.13 11.68
CA GLN A 131 19.95 32.48 10.85
C GLN A 131 21.29 32.10 11.50
N GLN A 132 21.41 32.27 12.83
CA GLN A 132 22.60 31.83 13.57
C GLN A 132 22.74 30.31 13.58
N LEU A 133 21.65 29.56 13.76
CA LEU A 133 21.67 28.09 13.67
C LEU A 133 22.00 27.62 12.26
N GLU A 134 21.51 28.29 11.21
CA GLU A 134 21.83 27.97 9.82
C GLU A 134 23.31 28.17 9.52
N LEU A 135 23.89 29.27 10.00
CA LEU A 135 25.30 29.57 9.85
C LEU A 135 26.17 28.56 10.63
N ILE A 136 25.78 28.23 11.86
CA ILE A 136 26.48 27.23 12.70
C ILE A 136 26.44 25.86 12.04
N ASP A 137 25.29 25.39 11.55
CA ASP A 137 25.18 24.07 10.94
C ASP A 137 25.88 24.01 9.56
N THR A 138 25.86 25.10 8.78
CA THR A 138 26.63 25.20 7.51
C THR A 138 28.14 25.14 7.75
N THR A 139 28.62 25.80 8.80
CA THR A 139 30.05 25.78 9.16
C THR A 139 30.47 24.46 9.78
N LEU A 140 29.62 23.85 10.62
CA LEU A 140 29.83 22.49 11.11
C LEU A 140 29.94 21.48 9.97
N LEU A 141 29.11 21.60 8.92
CA LEU A 141 29.17 20.75 7.74
C LEU A 141 30.55 20.85 7.07
N LYS A 142 31.04 22.07 6.81
CA LYS A 142 32.36 22.32 6.25
C LYS A 142 33.47 21.71 7.13
N CYS A 143 33.40 21.91 8.44
CA CYS A 143 34.37 21.33 9.37
C CYS A 143 34.34 19.80 9.41
N TYR A 144 33.16 19.17 9.34
CA TYR A 144 33.02 17.72 9.34
C TYR A 144 33.49 17.07 8.04
N LEU A 145 33.32 17.72 6.89
CA LEU A 145 33.84 17.21 5.61
C LEU A 145 35.37 17.10 5.62
N GLU A 146 36.07 18.05 6.27
CA GLU A 146 37.53 18.09 6.38
C GLU A 146 38.12 17.22 7.52
N THR A 147 37.37 17.00 8.61
CA THR A 147 37.88 16.26 9.80
C THR A 147 37.24 14.89 9.99
N LYS A 148 35.91 14.80 9.99
CA LYS A 148 35.14 13.59 10.39
C LYS A 148 33.90 13.41 9.52
N GLN A 149 34.09 12.75 8.39
CA GLN A 149 33.02 12.53 7.40
C GLN A 149 31.82 11.74 7.93
N ALA A 150 32.00 10.89 8.96
CA ALA A 150 30.90 10.10 9.54
C ALA A 150 29.82 10.94 10.25
N LEU A 151 30.14 12.17 10.66
CA LEU A 151 29.21 13.06 11.38
C LEU A 151 28.38 13.95 10.46
N VAL A 152 28.61 13.88 9.14
CA VAL A 152 27.88 14.65 8.14
C VAL A 152 26.42 14.20 8.04
N THR A 153 26.17 12.89 7.95
CA THR A 153 24.80 12.33 7.79
C THR A 153 23.86 12.71 8.94
N PRO A 154 24.26 12.60 10.24
CA PRO A 154 23.42 13.06 11.34
C PRO A 154 23.14 14.56 11.34
N LEU A 155 24.11 15.38 10.94
CA LEU A 155 23.94 16.83 10.86
C LEU A 155 22.93 17.23 9.78
N LEU A 156 23.00 16.58 8.61
CA LEU A 156 22.10 16.84 7.49
C LEU A 156 20.64 16.46 7.81
N ARG A 157 20.42 15.42 8.61
CA ARG A 157 19.07 15.07 9.10
C ARG A 157 18.46 16.11 10.03
N ALA A 158 19.28 16.91 10.72
CA ALA A 158 18.80 17.99 11.58
C ALA A 158 18.31 19.22 10.79
N ASN A 159 18.50 19.23 9.46
CA ASN A 159 17.86 20.12 8.48
C ASN A 159 18.00 21.64 8.67
N ASN A 160 19.02 22.14 9.37
CA ASN A 160 19.23 23.59 9.49
C ASN A 160 20.32 24.14 8.57
N CYS A 161 21.00 23.35 7.74
CA CYS A 161 22.04 23.90 6.87
C CYS A 161 21.47 24.86 5.81
N ASN A 162 22.26 25.88 5.43
CA ASN A 162 21.98 26.71 4.27
C ASN A 162 22.19 25.90 2.98
N LEU A 163 21.17 25.88 2.13
CA LEU A 163 21.12 25.05 0.92
C LEU A 163 22.24 25.35 -0.08
N GLU A 164 22.44 26.61 -0.46
CA GLU A 164 23.35 26.97 -1.55
C GLU A 164 24.81 26.71 -1.20
N GLU A 165 25.15 26.91 0.07
CA GLU A 165 26.51 26.77 0.55
C GLU A 165 26.85 25.31 0.90
N ALA A 166 25.88 24.57 1.44
CA ALA A 166 25.99 23.13 1.61
C ALA A 166 26.09 22.41 0.25
N GLU A 167 25.32 22.82 -0.77
CA GLU A 167 25.39 22.27 -2.13
C GLU A 167 26.79 22.46 -2.73
N LYS A 168 27.31 23.70 -2.73
CA LYS A 168 28.65 24.00 -3.28
C LYS A 168 29.76 23.23 -2.59
N THR A 169 29.69 23.09 -1.27
CA THR A 169 30.70 22.38 -0.48
C THR A 169 30.66 20.88 -0.74
N LEU A 170 29.46 20.27 -0.76
CA LEU A 170 29.29 18.84 -1.05
C LEU A 170 29.71 18.47 -2.48
N LEU A 171 29.38 19.32 -3.48
CA LEU A 171 29.82 19.14 -4.86
C LEU A 171 31.34 19.20 -5.01
N ARG A 172 32.02 20.13 -4.32
CA ARG A 172 33.49 20.23 -4.33
C ARG A 172 34.17 18.98 -3.77
N HIS A 173 33.58 18.35 -2.77
CA HIS A 173 34.11 17.12 -2.16
C HIS A 173 33.63 15.83 -2.83
N GLY A 174 32.80 15.91 -3.88
CA GLY A 174 32.27 14.75 -4.61
C GLY A 174 31.33 13.86 -3.78
N LYS A 175 30.69 14.43 -2.74
CA LYS A 175 29.83 13.70 -1.78
C LYS A 175 28.36 13.76 -2.22
N ASN A 176 28.04 13.01 -3.28
CA ASN A 176 26.71 13.02 -3.90
C ASN A 176 25.63 12.38 -3.03
N ASN A 177 25.94 11.35 -2.24
CA ASN A 177 24.97 10.67 -1.39
C ASN A 177 24.45 11.58 -0.26
N GLU A 178 25.37 12.32 0.35
CA GLU A 178 25.09 13.34 1.35
C GLU A 178 24.30 14.52 0.74
N LEU A 179 24.56 14.85 -0.52
CA LEU A 179 23.81 15.87 -1.25
C LEU A 179 22.37 15.43 -1.57
N VAL A 180 22.15 14.17 -1.94
CA VAL A 180 20.79 13.61 -2.12
C VAL A 180 20.02 13.66 -0.81
N LEU A 181 20.65 13.31 0.33
CA LEU A 181 20.03 13.40 1.65
C LEU A 181 19.69 14.85 2.03
N LEU A 182 20.57 15.82 1.73
CA LEU A 182 20.29 17.24 1.96
C LEU A 182 19.05 17.68 1.17
N TYR A 183 18.97 17.31 -0.10
CA TYR A 183 17.81 17.64 -0.94
C TYR A 183 16.53 16.95 -0.49
N GLN A 184 16.61 15.71 0.01
CA GLN A 184 15.49 15.01 0.61
C GLN A 184 14.92 15.78 1.80
N MET A 185 15.82 16.27 2.67
CA MET A 185 15.40 16.97 3.89
C MET A 185 14.83 18.36 3.61
N LYS A 186 15.20 18.96 2.49
CA LYS A 186 14.76 20.29 2.08
C LYS A 186 13.64 20.25 1.03
N GLU A 187 13.02 19.07 0.82
CA GLU A 187 11.91 18.83 -0.12
C GLU A 187 12.23 19.18 -1.60
N GLN A 188 13.51 19.32 -1.96
CA GLN A 188 13.95 19.59 -3.33
C GLN A 188 14.18 18.29 -4.10
N HIS A 189 13.12 17.50 -4.25
CA HIS A 189 13.22 16.14 -4.77
C HIS A 189 13.64 16.06 -6.25
N GLU A 190 13.28 17.05 -7.08
CA GLU A 190 13.66 17.06 -8.51
C GLU A 190 15.18 17.13 -8.69
N LYS A 191 15.86 18.05 -7.99
CA LYS A 191 17.32 18.18 -8.04
C LYS A 191 18.04 16.93 -7.50
N ALA A 192 17.49 16.32 -6.45
CA ALA A 192 18.03 15.08 -5.89
C ALA A 192 18.04 13.95 -6.93
N LEU A 193 16.92 13.81 -7.65
CA LEU A 193 16.72 12.78 -8.66
C LEU A 193 17.53 13.04 -9.93
N GLU A 194 17.75 14.31 -10.30
CA GLU A 194 18.65 14.69 -11.40
C GLU A 194 20.09 14.27 -11.12
N ILE A 195 20.58 14.48 -9.89
CA ILE A 195 21.94 14.05 -9.51
C ILE A 195 22.06 12.53 -9.55
N LEU A 196 21.06 11.80 -9.05
CA LEU A 196 21.04 10.35 -9.15
C LEU A 196 21.05 9.88 -10.62
N ARG A 197 20.33 10.58 -11.52
CA ARG A 197 20.36 10.32 -12.96
C ARG A 197 21.70 10.67 -13.61
N GLU A 198 22.42 11.67 -13.11
CA GLU A 198 23.77 11.96 -13.59
C GLU A 198 24.79 10.92 -13.10
N GLN A 199 24.61 10.39 -11.89
CA GLN A 199 25.45 9.32 -11.35
C GLN A 199 25.31 8.01 -12.12
N SER A 200 24.13 7.70 -12.66
CA SER A 200 23.94 6.47 -13.46
C SER A 200 24.78 6.44 -14.73
N LYS A 201 25.25 7.60 -15.22
CA LYS A 201 26.17 7.71 -16.36
C LYS A 201 27.65 7.50 -15.99
N ARG A 202 28.00 7.54 -14.70
CA ARG A 202 29.39 7.51 -14.20
C ARG A 202 29.71 6.31 -13.32
N GLU A 203 28.73 5.80 -12.56
CA GLU A 203 28.84 4.65 -11.64
C GLU A 203 28.18 3.38 -12.23
N SER A 204 28.29 2.25 -11.51
CA SER A 204 27.57 1.02 -11.83
C SER A 204 26.06 1.28 -11.83
N ALA A 205 25.45 1.11 -13.01
CA ALA A 205 24.07 1.50 -13.25
C ALA A 205 23.07 0.83 -12.28
N ILE A 206 23.29 -0.44 -11.95
CA ILE A 206 22.41 -1.25 -11.08
C ILE A 206 22.28 -0.65 -9.67
N GLU A 207 23.38 -0.26 -9.04
CA GLU A 207 23.33 0.33 -7.69
C GLU A 207 22.62 1.67 -7.69
N VAL A 208 22.80 2.46 -8.74
CA VAL A 208 22.12 3.75 -8.88
C VAL A 208 20.63 3.55 -9.14
N TYR A 209 20.23 2.52 -9.88
CA TYR A 209 18.82 2.17 -10.08
C TYR A 209 18.15 1.81 -8.76
N GLN A 210 18.79 0.96 -7.96
CA GLN A 210 18.30 0.59 -6.63
C GLN A 210 18.21 1.78 -5.67
N ARG A 211 19.23 2.65 -5.65
CA ARG A 211 19.21 3.88 -4.85
C ARG A 211 18.08 4.82 -5.28
N THR A 212 17.90 5.00 -6.59
CA THR A 212 16.83 5.84 -7.13
C THR A 212 15.46 5.23 -6.84
N ALA A 213 15.31 3.91 -6.98
CA ALA A 213 14.08 3.21 -6.67
C ALA A 213 13.71 3.36 -5.18
N ASN A 214 14.66 3.13 -4.27
CA ASN A 214 14.45 3.32 -2.84
C ASN A 214 14.05 4.77 -2.50
N TYR A 215 14.66 5.75 -3.17
CA TYR A 215 14.29 7.16 -3.00
C TYR A 215 12.86 7.44 -3.49
N LEU A 216 12.51 6.95 -4.67
CA LEU A 216 11.16 7.07 -5.25
C LEU A 216 10.08 6.36 -4.42
N GLN A 217 10.41 5.25 -3.76
CA GLN A 217 9.48 4.55 -2.87
C GLN A 217 9.20 5.31 -1.57
N GLN A 218 10.14 6.15 -1.11
CA GLN A 218 9.94 6.99 0.07
C GLN A 218 9.13 8.25 -0.24
N LEU A 219 9.04 8.63 -1.53
CA LEU A 219 8.22 9.75 -1.98
C LEU A 219 6.74 9.37 -1.92
N GLY A 220 5.96 10.18 -1.23
CA GLY A 220 4.52 10.00 -1.12
C GLY A 220 3.76 10.38 -2.39
N SER A 221 2.43 10.21 -2.34
CA SER A 221 1.50 10.52 -3.44
C SER A 221 1.52 11.98 -3.92
N GLU A 222 2.04 12.91 -3.11
CA GLU A 222 2.17 14.33 -3.44
C GLU A 222 3.14 14.59 -4.60
N HIS A 223 4.15 13.74 -4.78
CA HIS A 223 5.19 13.89 -5.81
C HIS A 223 5.04 12.92 -6.98
N LEU A 224 3.82 12.45 -7.23
CA LEU A 224 3.53 11.42 -8.24
C LEU A 224 4.00 11.79 -9.67
N SER A 225 3.93 13.07 -10.04
CA SER A 225 4.46 13.54 -11.33
C SER A 225 5.97 13.34 -11.47
N LEU A 226 6.73 13.54 -10.38
CA LEU A 226 8.16 13.27 -10.35
C LEU A 226 8.42 11.77 -10.40
N ILE A 227 7.65 10.97 -9.65
CA ILE A 227 7.77 9.51 -9.68
C ILE A 227 7.64 9.00 -11.12
N PHE A 228 6.62 9.41 -11.87
CA PHE A 228 6.45 8.99 -13.26
C PHE A 228 7.58 9.45 -14.19
N LYS A 229 8.04 10.70 -14.05
CA LYS A 229 9.13 11.25 -14.87
C LYS A 229 10.43 10.46 -14.66
N PHE A 230 10.74 10.11 -13.41
CA PHE A 230 11.99 9.41 -13.07
C PHE A 230 11.88 7.88 -13.07
N SER A 231 10.68 7.29 -12.99
CA SER A 231 10.50 5.85 -13.21
C SER A 231 10.58 5.50 -14.69
N ALA A 232 10.17 6.41 -15.59
CA ALA A 232 10.11 6.16 -17.03
C ALA A 232 11.45 5.76 -17.64
N TRP A 233 12.58 6.32 -17.17
CA TRP A 233 13.89 5.97 -17.70
C TRP A 233 14.42 4.66 -17.09
N ILE A 234 14.16 4.40 -15.80
CA ILE A 234 14.53 3.13 -15.16
C ILE A 234 13.79 1.97 -15.84
N LEU A 235 12.48 2.12 -16.08
CA LEU A 235 11.67 1.11 -16.77
C LEU A 235 12.08 0.82 -18.22
N LYS A 236 12.84 1.72 -18.89
CA LYS A 236 13.38 1.46 -20.23
C LYS A 236 14.66 0.66 -20.20
N GLU A 237 15.53 0.93 -19.22
CA GLU A 237 16.83 0.30 -19.09
C GLU A 237 16.71 -1.05 -18.37
N ASP A 238 15.99 -1.08 -17.24
CA ASP A 238 15.77 -2.26 -16.40
C ASP A 238 14.31 -2.36 -15.93
N PRO A 239 13.49 -3.16 -16.63
CA PRO A 239 12.07 -3.35 -16.31
C PRO A 239 11.81 -3.90 -14.91
N ASP A 240 12.68 -4.77 -14.39
CA ASP A 240 12.47 -5.49 -13.13
C ASP A 240 12.75 -4.58 -11.92
N GLU A 241 13.85 -3.82 -11.96
CA GLU A 241 14.13 -2.80 -10.93
C GLU A 241 13.13 -1.64 -11.00
N GLY A 242 12.71 -1.25 -12.20
CA GLY A 242 11.67 -0.24 -12.38
C GLY A 242 10.31 -0.67 -11.80
N LEU A 243 9.98 -1.96 -11.85
CA LEU A 243 8.75 -2.50 -11.26
C LEU A 243 8.76 -2.40 -9.73
N LYS A 244 9.92 -2.65 -9.09
CA LYS A 244 10.06 -2.57 -7.62
C LYS A 244 9.66 -1.21 -7.06
N ILE A 245 9.76 -0.13 -7.85
CA ILE A 245 9.31 1.21 -7.47
C ILE A 245 7.82 1.21 -7.10
N PHE A 246 7.00 0.44 -7.82
CA PHE A 246 5.55 0.40 -7.65
C PHE A 246 5.04 -0.82 -6.90
N THR A 247 5.88 -1.84 -6.65
CA THR A 247 5.49 -3.08 -5.97
C THR A 247 6.06 -3.23 -4.57
N ALA A 248 6.92 -2.31 -4.11
CA ALA A 248 7.49 -2.40 -2.76
C ALA A 248 6.42 -2.36 -1.66
N THR A 249 6.65 -3.14 -0.60
CA THR A 249 5.82 -3.25 0.60
C THR A 249 6.05 -2.09 1.58
N ILE A 250 6.15 -0.87 1.05
CA ILE A 250 6.32 0.36 1.83
C ILE A 250 4.98 1.08 1.86
N GLU A 251 4.56 1.56 3.04
CA GLU A 251 3.25 2.22 3.24
C GLU A 251 3.04 3.41 2.29
N ALA A 252 4.11 4.14 1.96
CA ALA A 252 4.07 5.23 0.99
C ALA A 252 3.67 4.76 -0.42
N VAL A 253 4.17 3.59 -0.84
CA VAL A 253 3.87 2.97 -2.14
C VAL A 253 2.45 2.39 -2.15
N GLU A 254 2.02 1.80 -1.04
CA GLU A 254 0.66 1.27 -0.91
C GLU A 254 -0.41 2.37 -1.02
N LYS A 255 -0.11 3.56 -0.51
CA LYS A 255 -0.96 4.76 -0.59
C LYS A 255 -0.97 5.42 -1.97
N LEU A 256 -0.13 4.99 -2.92
CA LEU A 256 -0.14 5.56 -4.27
C LEU A 256 -1.42 5.17 -5.02
N PRO A 257 -1.97 6.08 -5.86
CA PRO A 257 -3.17 5.78 -6.65
C PRO A 257 -2.86 4.79 -7.76
N ARG A 258 -3.10 3.50 -7.48
CA ARG A 258 -2.91 2.35 -8.37
C ARG A 258 -3.53 2.54 -9.78
N PRO A 259 -4.74 3.13 -9.95
CA PRO A 259 -5.30 3.36 -11.28
C PRO A 259 -4.49 4.33 -12.14
N LYS A 260 -3.84 5.34 -11.53
CA LYS A 260 -2.99 6.28 -12.26
C LYS A 260 -1.68 5.63 -12.68
N ILE A 261 -1.11 4.78 -11.81
CA ILE A 261 0.09 3.98 -12.13
C ILE A 261 -0.21 3.05 -13.31
N LEU A 262 -1.33 2.33 -13.27
CA LEU A 262 -1.71 1.44 -14.35
C LEU A 262 -1.85 2.18 -15.69
N ASN A 263 -2.50 3.36 -15.70
CA ASN A 263 -2.63 4.17 -16.91
C ASN A 263 -1.27 4.62 -17.47
N PHE A 264 -0.31 4.95 -16.60
CA PHE A 264 1.05 5.28 -17.00
C PHE A 264 1.76 4.07 -17.62
N LEU A 265 1.70 2.90 -16.97
CA LEU A 265 2.33 1.68 -17.48
C LEU A 265 1.71 1.19 -18.81
N LEU A 266 0.39 1.30 -18.97
CA LEU A 266 -0.31 0.93 -20.21
C LEU A 266 0.09 1.77 -21.43
N ARG A 267 0.45 3.05 -21.21
CA ARG A 267 0.85 3.98 -22.29
C ARG A 267 2.27 3.73 -22.76
N ASP A 268 3.21 3.63 -21.82
CA ASP A 268 4.64 3.71 -22.14
C ASP A 268 5.38 2.38 -21.96
N HIS A 269 4.86 1.44 -21.14
CA HIS A 269 5.61 0.26 -20.66
C HIS A 269 4.77 -1.03 -20.58
N LYS A 270 4.15 -1.45 -21.70
CA LYS A 270 3.27 -2.64 -21.74
C LYS A 270 3.88 -3.94 -21.21
N MET A 271 5.19 -4.13 -21.36
CA MET A 271 5.89 -5.35 -20.92
C MET A 271 5.80 -5.58 -19.40
N VAL A 272 5.79 -4.50 -18.61
CA VAL A 272 5.82 -4.52 -17.14
C VAL A 272 4.41 -4.56 -16.53
N VAL A 273 3.37 -4.32 -17.34
CA VAL A 273 1.98 -4.26 -16.88
C VAL A 273 1.51 -5.61 -16.31
N ILE A 274 1.84 -6.73 -16.96
CA ILE A 274 1.42 -8.06 -16.48
C ILE A 274 2.06 -8.38 -15.12
N PRO A 275 3.41 -8.30 -14.94
CA PRO A 275 4.03 -8.48 -13.64
C PRO A 275 3.46 -7.56 -12.55
N TYR A 276 3.17 -6.30 -12.88
CA TYR A 276 2.54 -5.36 -11.96
C TYR A 276 1.14 -5.80 -11.52
N LEU A 277 0.28 -6.17 -12.48
CA LEU A 277 -1.08 -6.61 -12.21
C LEU A 277 -1.11 -7.97 -11.47
N GLU A 278 -0.23 -8.92 -11.83
CA GLU A 278 -0.05 -10.18 -11.10
C GLU A 278 0.33 -9.89 -9.63
N HIS A 279 1.23 -8.93 -9.38
CA HIS A 279 1.59 -8.52 -8.02
C HIS A 279 0.42 -7.89 -7.27
N VAL A 280 -0.29 -6.94 -7.89
CA VAL A 280 -1.44 -6.26 -7.26
C VAL A 280 -2.56 -7.25 -6.91
N ILE A 281 -2.79 -8.27 -7.74
CA ILE A 281 -3.89 -9.21 -7.53
C ILE A 281 -3.49 -10.37 -6.64
N HIS A 282 -2.29 -10.95 -6.78
CA HIS A 282 -1.89 -12.14 -6.01
C HIS A 282 -1.19 -11.82 -4.69
N ILE A 283 -0.46 -10.71 -4.61
CA ILE A 283 0.29 -10.32 -3.40
C ILE A 283 -0.50 -9.32 -2.57
N TRP A 284 -1.06 -8.29 -3.21
CA TRP A 284 -1.89 -7.29 -2.51
C TRP A 284 -3.37 -7.67 -2.40
N ASN A 285 -3.81 -8.76 -3.05
CA ASN A 285 -5.20 -9.24 -3.01
C ASN A 285 -6.24 -8.14 -3.31
N ASP A 286 -5.91 -7.24 -4.25
CA ASP A 286 -6.85 -6.20 -4.65
C ASP A 286 -8.08 -6.82 -5.34
N THR A 287 -9.26 -6.34 -4.98
CA THR A 287 -10.56 -6.85 -5.44
C THR A 287 -11.23 -5.93 -6.45
N ASP A 288 -10.60 -4.81 -6.82
CA ASP A 288 -11.14 -3.89 -7.81
C ASP A 288 -11.19 -4.53 -9.21
N ALA A 289 -12.39 -4.56 -9.79
CA ALA A 289 -12.66 -5.10 -11.12
C ALA A 289 -11.79 -4.49 -12.22
N LEU A 290 -11.33 -3.24 -12.05
CA LEU A 290 -10.49 -2.55 -13.02
C LEU A 290 -9.17 -3.30 -13.25
N PHE A 291 -8.50 -3.76 -12.20
CA PHE A 291 -7.23 -4.49 -12.32
C PHE A 291 -7.42 -5.89 -12.89
N HIS A 292 -8.50 -6.58 -12.47
CA HIS A 292 -8.81 -7.92 -12.97
C HIS A 292 -9.18 -7.89 -14.46
N ASN A 293 -9.99 -6.92 -14.90
CA ASN A 293 -10.30 -6.70 -16.31
C ASN A 293 -9.03 -6.38 -17.11
N ALA A 294 -8.20 -5.47 -16.62
CA ALA A 294 -6.96 -5.09 -17.29
C ALA A 294 -5.98 -6.27 -17.44
N LEU A 295 -5.88 -7.16 -16.44
CA LEU A 295 -5.01 -8.33 -16.53
C LEU A 295 -5.49 -9.29 -17.62
N ILE A 296 -6.81 -9.52 -17.69
CA ILE A 296 -7.42 -10.34 -18.74
C ILE A 296 -7.16 -9.72 -20.12
N ASP A 297 -7.32 -8.41 -20.24
CA ASP A 297 -7.06 -7.68 -21.48
C ASP A 297 -5.59 -7.82 -21.92
N MET A 298 -4.65 -7.75 -20.97
CA MET A 298 -3.22 -7.90 -21.27
C MET A 298 -2.82 -9.32 -21.65
N TYR A 299 -3.35 -10.35 -20.97
CA TYR A 299 -3.12 -11.73 -21.40
C TYR A 299 -3.72 -11.99 -22.79
N ARG A 300 -4.93 -11.47 -23.07
CA ARG A 300 -5.55 -11.56 -24.39
C ARG A 300 -4.69 -10.88 -25.45
N ASP A 301 -4.24 -9.65 -25.20
CA ASP A 301 -3.46 -8.88 -26.16
C ASP A 301 -2.13 -9.58 -26.48
N LYS A 302 -1.45 -10.18 -25.49
CA LYS A 302 -0.28 -11.03 -25.73
C LYS A 302 -0.60 -12.24 -26.59
N LEU A 303 -1.69 -12.94 -26.31
CA LEU A 303 -2.08 -14.14 -27.07
C LEU A 303 -2.61 -13.83 -28.49
N THR A 304 -3.06 -12.61 -28.77
CA THR A 304 -3.60 -12.21 -30.09
C THR A 304 -2.59 -11.47 -30.96
N VAL A 305 -1.90 -10.48 -30.40
CA VAL A 305 -1.02 -9.55 -31.14
C VAL A 305 0.40 -10.10 -31.28
N GLU A 306 0.94 -10.74 -30.23
CA GLU A 306 2.31 -11.28 -30.21
C GLU A 306 2.40 -12.73 -30.70
N ASN A 307 1.27 -13.33 -31.10
CA ASN A 307 1.13 -14.74 -31.52
C ASN A 307 2.06 -15.17 -32.67
N LYS A 308 2.73 -14.23 -33.36
CA LYS A 308 3.70 -14.52 -34.42
C LYS A 308 5.15 -14.67 -33.94
N ASN A 309 5.47 -14.22 -32.73
CA ASN A 309 6.86 -14.09 -32.24
C ASN A 309 7.13 -14.82 -30.91
N ILE A 310 6.13 -15.41 -30.26
CA ILE A 310 6.28 -16.10 -28.96
C ILE A 310 6.55 -17.60 -29.18
N PRO A 311 7.52 -18.20 -28.46
CA PRO A 311 7.69 -19.65 -28.42
C PRO A 311 6.41 -20.39 -27.99
N GLU A 312 6.12 -21.56 -28.55
CA GLU A 312 4.90 -22.32 -28.22
C GLU A 312 4.76 -22.61 -26.72
N GLU A 313 5.86 -22.82 -25.99
CA GLU A 313 5.86 -23.07 -24.55
C GLU A 313 5.37 -21.85 -23.75
N ASP A 314 5.88 -20.65 -24.07
CA ASP A 314 5.47 -19.41 -23.42
C ASP A 314 4.01 -19.08 -23.74
N PHE A 315 3.57 -19.38 -24.97
CA PHE A 315 2.17 -19.24 -25.37
C PHE A 315 1.25 -20.12 -24.52
N GLN A 316 1.59 -21.40 -24.34
CA GLN A 316 0.81 -22.31 -23.50
C GLN A 316 0.83 -21.90 -22.02
N ASN A 317 1.97 -21.40 -21.53
CA ASN A 317 2.07 -20.88 -20.17
C ASN A 317 1.12 -19.70 -19.96
N ILE A 318 1.16 -18.69 -20.83
CA ILE A 318 0.25 -17.52 -20.75
C ILE A 318 -1.21 -17.96 -20.87
N LYS A 319 -1.53 -18.89 -21.78
CA LYS A 319 -2.88 -19.43 -21.92
C LYS A 319 -3.36 -20.11 -20.62
N SER A 320 -2.53 -20.95 -20.02
CA SER A 320 -2.86 -21.63 -18.76
C SER A 320 -3.03 -20.66 -17.58
N LYS A 321 -2.21 -19.61 -17.51
CA LYS A 321 -2.36 -18.51 -16.56
C LYS A 321 -3.69 -17.80 -16.75
N LEU A 322 -4.07 -17.46 -17.98
CA LEU A 322 -5.35 -16.82 -18.27
C LEU A 322 -6.54 -17.70 -17.87
N LEU A 323 -6.52 -19.00 -18.22
CA LEU A 323 -7.58 -19.93 -17.87
C LEU A 323 -7.72 -20.09 -16.35
N SER A 324 -6.61 -20.34 -15.65
CA SER A 324 -6.62 -20.45 -14.18
C SER A 324 -7.12 -19.16 -13.52
N PHE A 325 -6.74 -17.99 -14.04
CA PHE A 325 -7.19 -16.70 -13.55
C PHE A 325 -8.69 -16.47 -13.76
N LEU A 326 -9.23 -16.77 -14.95
CA LEU A 326 -10.66 -16.64 -15.28
C LEU A 326 -11.54 -17.56 -14.42
N GLU A 327 -11.03 -18.73 -14.05
CA GLU A 327 -11.73 -19.67 -13.18
C GLU A 327 -11.70 -19.23 -11.72
N ALA A 328 -10.52 -18.85 -11.21
CA ALA A 328 -10.30 -18.51 -9.81
C ALA A 328 -10.89 -17.15 -9.45
N SER A 329 -10.74 -16.13 -10.30
CA SER A 329 -11.23 -14.79 -10.02
C SER A 329 -12.77 -14.71 -10.11
N THR A 330 -13.34 -13.91 -9.21
CA THR A 330 -14.76 -13.56 -9.19
C THR A 330 -14.99 -12.05 -9.29
N TYR A 331 -13.92 -11.26 -9.38
CA TYR A 331 -13.96 -9.81 -9.26
C TYR A 331 -13.96 -9.08 -10.61
N TYR A 332 -13.62 -9.76 -11.71
CA TYR A 332 -13.74 -9.16 -13.05
C TYR A 332 -15.21 -9.01 -13.47
N THR A 333 -15.49 -8.08 -14.38
CA THR A 333 -16.83 -7.88 -14.94
C THR A 333 -17.02 -8.69 -16.23
N PRO A 334 -17.77 -9.81 -16.23
CA PRO A 334 -17.81 -10.72 -17.39
C PRO A 334 -18.38 -10.05 -18.65
N LYS A 335 -19.32 -9.11 -18.51
CA LYS A 335 -19.90 -8.36 -19.64
C LYS A 335 -18.88 -7.50 -20.37
N SER A 336 -18.04 -6.77 -19.65
CA SER A 336 -17.02 -5.90 -20.24
C SER A 336 -15.95 -6.74 -20.93
N VAL A 337 -15.49 -7.79 -20.24
CA VAL A 337 -14.47 -8.69 -20.76
C VAL A 337 -14.94 -9.34 -22.07
N LEU A 338 -16.18 -9.86 -22.12
CA LEU A 338 -16.72 -10.55 -23.30
C LEU A 338 -16.72 -9.70 -24.57
N LEU A 339 -16.92 -8.37 -24.47
CA LEU A 339 -16.92 -7.46 -25.62
C LEU A 339 -15.56 -7.38 -26.31
N HIS A 340 -14.48 -7.56 -25.57
CA HIS A 340 -13.12 -7.45 -26.08
C HIS A 340 -12.54 -8.78 -26.57
N PHE A 341 -13.22 -9.91 -26.37
CA PHE A 341 -12.73 -11.22 -26.81
C PHE A 341 -12.90 -11.40 -28.34
N PRO A 342 -11.88 -11.93 -29.05
CA PRO A 342 -11.93 -12.17 -30.50
C PRO A 342 -12.98 -13.25 -30.82
N GLN A 343 -13.70 -13.14 -31.94
CA GLN A 343 -14.79 -14.08 -32.28
C GLN A 343 -14.29 -15.39 -32.89
N ASP A 344 -13.10 -15.36 -33.50
CA ASP A 344 -12.56 -16.48 -34.27
C ASP A 344 -11.56 -17.36 -33.49
N SER A 345 -11.27 -17.00 -32.23
CA SER A 345 -10.31 -17.70 -31.38
C SER A 345 -10.67 -17.58 -29.89
N MET A 346 -9.90 -18.24 -29.01
CA MET A 346 -10.08 -18.22 -27.54
C MET A 346 -11.46 -18.70 -27.07
N PHE A 347 -11.93 -19.80 -27.67
CA PHE A 347 -13.24 -20.36 -27.36
C PHE A 347 -13.34 -20.91 -25.92
N GLU A 348 -12.25 -21.48 -25.40
CA GLU A 348 -12.21 -22.06 -24.05
C GLU A 348 -12.36 -20.96 -22.99
N GLU A 349 -11.60 -19.88 -23.13
CA GLU A 349 -11.65 -18.70 -22.27
C GLU A 349 -13.02 -18.02 -22.35
N ARG A 350 -13.58 -17.87 -23.56
CA ARG A 350 -14.92 -17.32 -23.76
C ARG A 350 -16.00 -18.15 -23.06
N ALA A 351 -15.91 -19.48 -23.12
CA ALA A 351 -16.87 -20.37 -22.46
C ALA A 351 -16.88 -20.17 -20.94
N ILE A 352 -15.71 -19.99 -20.32
CA ILE A 352 -15.60 -19.69 -18.88
C ILE A 352 -16.29 -18.36 -18.54
N VAL A 353 -16.02 -17.30 -19.31
CA VAL A 353 -16.62 -15.96 -19.09
C VAL A 353 -18.14 -16.00 -19.25
N LEU A 354 -18.65 -16.69 -20.28
CA LEU A 354 -20.09 -16.89 -20.48
C LEU A 354 -20.73 -17.67 -19.33
N GLY A 355 -20.02 -18.65 -18.79
CA GLY A 355 -20.46 -19.39 -17.61
C GLY A 355 -20.60 -18.53 -16.36
N LYS A 356 -19.65 -17.62 -16.12
CA LYS A 356 -19.72 -16.67 -14.99
C LYS A 356 -20.83 -15.62 -15.19
N LEU A 357 -21.19 -15.33 -16.43
CA LEU A 357 -22.34 -14.47 -16.77
C LEU A 357 -23.70 -15.18 -16.58
N GLY A 358 -23.71 -16.50 -16.34
CA GLY A 358 -24.93 -17.33 -16.24
C GLY A 358 -25.47 -17.80 -17.60
N ARG A 359 -24.75 -17.57 -18.70
CA ARG A 359 -25.13 -18.04 -20.04
C ARG A 359 -24.61 -19.45 -20.28
N HIS A 360 -25.10 -20.39 -19.47
CA HIS A 360 -24.61 -21.77 -19.44
C HIS A 360 -24.81 -22.52 -20.76
N GLU A 361 -25.93 -22.32 -21.46
CA GLU A 361 -26.19 -22.97 -22.73
C GLU A 361 -25.17 -22.60 -23.81
N GLN A 362 -24.78 -21.32 -23.87
CA GLN A 362 -23.76 -20.84 -24.79
C GLN A 362 -22.37 -21.41 -24.44
N ALA A 363 -22.03 -21.45 -23.16
CA ALA A 363 -20.77 -22.04 -22.70
C ALA A 363 -20.65 -23.53 -23.04
N LEU A 364 -21.72 -24.30 -22.79
CA LEU A 364 -21.80 -25.72 -23.17
C LEU A 364 -21.71 -25.92 -24.68
N ALA A 365 -22.40 -25.09 -25.45
CA ALA A 365 -22.38 -25.16 -26.91
C ALA A 365 -20.97 -24.92 -27.46
N ILE A 366 -20.21 -24.00 -26.87
CA ILE A 366 -18.81 -23.78 -27.25
C ILE A 366 -17.95 -25.02 -26.95
N HIS A 367 -18.07 -25.62 -25.76
CA HIS A 367 -17.30 -26.83 -25.41
C HIS A 367 -17.63 -28.03 -26.31
N VAL A 368 -18.90 -28.24 -26.64
CA VAL A 368 -19.34 -29.40 -27.44
C VAL A 368 -19.22 -29.15 -28.94
N LEU A 369 -19.81 -28.07 -29.46
CA LEU A 369 -19.95 -27.84 -30.90
C LEU A 369 -18.69 -27.23 -31.53
N ILE A 370 -17.96 -26.38 -30.80
CA ILE A 370 -16.76 -25.71 -31.34
C ILE A 370 -15.48 -26.45 -30.94
N LEU A 371 -15.30 -26.77 -29.66
CA LEU A 371 -14.11 -27.46 -29.17
C LEU A 371 -14.16 -28.99 -29.36
N GLY A 372 -15.35 -29.57 -29.49
CA GLY A 372 -15.52 -31.02 -29.63
C GLY A 372 -15.17 -31.81 -28.36
N ASP A 373 -15.10 -31.17 -27.19
CA ASP A 373 -14.70 -31.77 -25.93
C ASP A 373 -15.89 -31.93 -24.98
N ILE A 374 -16.51 -33.11 -25.07
CA ILE A 374 -17.66 -33.48 -24.24
C ILE A 374 -17.26 -33.66 -22.78
N ASN A 375 -16.04 -34.13 -22.49
CA ASN A 375 -15.61 -34.35 -21.10
C ASN A 375 -15.45 -33.03 -20.35
N ARG A 376 -14.90 -32.01 -20.99
CA ARG A 376 -14.86 -30.65 -20.44
C ARG A 376 -16.27 -30.08 -20.20
N ALA A 377 -17.20 -30.31 -21.13
CA ALA A 377 -18.59 -29.88 -20.95
C ALA A 377 -19.27 -30.57 -19.74
N ILE A 378 -19.00 -31.86 -19.53
CA ILE A 378 -19.49 -32.60 -18.36
C ILE A 378 -18.88 -32.02 -17.07
N HIS A 379 -17.56 -31.80 -17.03
CA HIS A 379 -16.90 -31.22 -15.87
C HIS A 379 -17.44 -29.82 -15.52
N TYR A 380 -17.67 -28.99 -16.55
CA TYR A 380 -18.32 -27.70 -16.38
C TYR A 380 -19.73 -27.84 -15.78
N ALA A 381 -20.55 -28.78 -16.29
CA ALA A 381 -21.88 -29.02 -15.77
C ALA A 381 -21.86 -29.50 -14.30
N GLU A 382 -20.89 -30.34 -13.92
CA GLU A 382 -20.67 -30.75 -12.53
C GLU A 382 -20.35 -29.56 -11.62
N LYS A 383 -19.43 -28.69 -12.05
CA LYS A 383 -19.00 -27.49 -11.32
C LYS A 383 -20.17 -26.52 -11.09
N VAL A 384 -20.97 -26.25 -12.13
CA VAL A 384 -22.15 -25.37 -12.02
C VAL A 384 -23.22 -25.99 -11.13
N SER A 385 -23.47 -27.30 -11.28
CA SER A 385 -24.43 -28.03 -10.44
C SER A 385 -24.02 -28.07 -8.96
N ALA A 386 -22.72 -28.13 -8.65
CA ALA A 386 -22.25 -28.09 -7.27
C ALA A 386 -22.36 -26.69 -6.65
N ALA A 387 -22.16 -25.63 -7.44
CA ALA A 387 -22.15 -24.25 -6.97
C ALA A 387 -23.55 -23.66 -6.75
N SER A 388 -24.63 -24.27 -7.26
CA SER A 388 -25.98 -23.70 -7.23
C SER A 388 -27.05 -24.77 -6.99
N SER A 389 -27.71 -24.70 -5.83
CA SER A 389 -28.66 -25.74 -5.37
C SER A 389 -29.93 -25.86 -6.22
N ASP A 390 -30.49 -24.76 -6.76
CA ASP A 390 -31.83 -24.82 -7.38
C ASP A 390 -31.98 -24.12 -8.75
N LYS A 391 -31.17 -23.11 -9.10
CA LYS A 391 -31.41 -22.28 -10.30
C LYS A 391 -30.90 -22.88 -11.62
N TYR A 392 -30.00 -23.87 -11.57
CA TYR A 392 -29.31 -24.39 -12.76
C TYR A 392 -29.36 -25.93 -12.87
N GLN A 393 -30.40 -26.56 -12.32
CA GLN A 393 -30.63 -28.00 -12.43
C GLN A 393 -30.78 -28.48 -13.90
N ASP A 394 -31.02 -27.54 -14.83
CA ASP A 394 -31.22 -27.85 -16.24
C ASP A 394 -29.93 -27.86 -17.08
N VAL A 395 -28.76 -27.59 -16.50
CA VAL A 395 -27.48 -27.53 -17.26
C VAL A 395 -27.18 -28.87 -17.94
N PHE A 396 -27.45 -29.99 -17.26
CA PHE A 396 -27.31 -31.32 -17.86
C PHE A 396 -28.36 -31.57 -18.95
N VAL A 397 -29.57 -31.00 -18.83
CA VAL A 397 -30.61 -31.10 -19.85
C VAL A 397 -30.21 -30.31 -21.10
N SER A 398 -29.68 -29.09 -20.94
CA SER A 398 -29.13 -28.30 -22.04
C SER A 398 -27.93 -29.01 -22.69
N LEU A 399 -27.03 -29.61 -21.90
CA LEU A 399 -25.92 -30.42 -22.43
C LEU A 399 -26.41 -31.59 -23.28
N MET A 400 -27.38 -32.37 -22.80
CA MET A 400 -27.98 -33.47 -23.56
C MET A 400 -28.61 -32.95 -24.86
N ARG A 401 -29.37 -31.85 -24.81
CA ARG A 401 -29.98 -31.24 -26.00
C ARG A 401 -28.94 -30.87 -27.05
N ILE A 402 -27.82 -30.27 -26.64
CA ILE A 402 -26.73 -29.87 -27.54
C ILE A 402 -26.05 -31.08 -28.16
N ILE A 403 -25.84 -32.15 -27.40
CA ILE A 403 -25.20 -33.39 -27.89
C ILE A 403 -26.12 -34.13 -28.89
N MET A 404 -27.44 -34.13 -28.65
CA MET A 404 -28.41 -34.87 -29.47
C MET A 404 -28.83 -34.09 -30.72
N TYR A 405 -28.96 -32.77 -30.62
CA TYR A 405 -29.40 -31.90 -31.71
C TYR A 405 -28.40 -30.77 -31.98
N PRO A 406 -27.15 -31.10 -32.40
CA PRO A 406 -26.11 -30.10 -32.62
C PRO A 406 -26.48 -29.06 -33.70
N ASN A 407 -27.41 -29.42 -34.60
CA ASN A 407 -27.85 -28.56 -35.70
C ASN A 407 -29.05 -27.66 -35.38
N GLN A 408 -29.72 -27.86 -34.24
CA GLN A 408 -30.91 -27.11 -33.82
C GLN A 408 -30.62 -26.17 -32.64
N CYS A 409 -29.33 -25.92 -32.36
CA CYS A 409 -28.95 -25.04 -31.26
C CYS A 409 -28.84 -23.59 -31.75
N ASP A 410 -29.91 -22.82 -31.56
CA ASP A 410 -29.95 -21.35 -31.76
C ASP A 410 -29.00 -20.61 -30.80
N CYS A 411 -28.42 -21.33 -29.84
CA CYS A 411 -27.52 -20.83 -28.80
C CYS A 411 -26.23 -20.18 -29.33
N LEU A 412 -25.79 -20.55 -30.54
CA LEU A 412 -24.60 -19.99 -31.21
C LEU A 412 -24.94 -18.91 -32.26
N ASP A 413 -26.22 -18.52 -32.37
CA ASP A 413 -26.65 -17.52 -33.35
C ASP A 413 -26.05 -16.14 -33.06
N GLY A 414 -25.76 -15.39 -34.12
CA GLY A 414 -25.10 -14.09 -34.06
C GLY A 414 -23.58 -14.18 -34.23
N LEU A 415 -22.81 -13.68 -33.26
CA LEU A 415 -21.34 -13.50 -33.38
C LEU A 415 -20.54 -14.80 -33.55
N LEU A 416 -21.13 -15.96 -33.26
CA LEU A 416 -20.49 -17.28 -33.39
C LEU A 416 -21.10 -18.11 -34.53
N ALA A 417 -22.02 -17.56 -35.32
CA ALA A 417 -22.75 -18.30 -36.36
C ALA A 417 -21.84 -18.80 -37.49
N ASN A 418 -20.75 -18.07 -37.76
CA ASN A 418 -19.81 -18.36 -38.84
C ASN A 418 -18.66 -19.28 -38.44
N VAL A 419 -18.57 -19.68 -37.15
CA VAL A 419 -17.46 -20.50 -36.66
C VAL A 419 -17.66 -21.96 -37.09
N PRO A 420 -16.66 -22.62 -37.70
CA PRO A 420 -16.76 -24.03 -38.07
C PRO A 420 -17.04 -24.92 -36.87
N ARG A 421 -18.05 -25.78 -36.98
CA ARG A 421 -18.34 -26.80 -35.97
C ARG A 421 -17.33 -27.94 -36.05
N HIS A 422 -16.99 -28.50 -34.91
CA HIS A 422 -16.04 -29.60 -34.81
C HIS A 422 -16.61 -30.86 -35.48
N PRO A 423 -15.85 -31.58 -36.32
CA PRO A 423 -16.36 -32.71 -37.09
C PRO A 423 -16.89 -33.85 -36.22
N LYS A 424 -16.29 -34.06 -35.03
CA LYS A 424 -16.70 -35.12 -34.08
C LYS A 424 -18.11 -34.93 -33.49
N THR A 425 -18.61 -33.71 -33.43
CA THR A 425 -19.89 -33.37 -32.76
C THR A 425 -20.92 -32.81 -33.74
N SER A 426 -20.65 -32.91 -35.04
CA SER A 426 -21.55 -32.47 -36.11
C SER A 426 -22.76 -33.41 -36.26
N VAL A 427 -22.59 -34.68 -35.90
CA VAL A 427 -23.67 -35.68 -35.82
C VAL A 427 -24.07 -35.86 -34.36
N GLY A 428 -25.38 -35.86 -34.11
CA GLY A 428 -25.89 -36.08 -32.76
C GLY A 428 -25.60 -37.48 -32.25
N ASP A 429 -25.08 -37.59 -31.02
CA ASP A 429 -24.76 -38.88 -30.38
C ASP A 429 -25.72 -39.15 -29.22
N ASN A 430 -26.70 -40.01 -29.49
CA ASN A 430 -27.71 -40.38 -28.52
C ASN A 430 -27.15 -41.24 -27.38
N GLU A 431 -26.12 -42.06 -27.61
CA GLU A 431 -25.59 -42.96 -26.57
C GLU A 431 -24.82 -42.18 -25.50
N ILE A 432 -24.09 -41.14 -25.89
CA ILE A 432 -23.41 -40.25 -24.94
C ILE A 432 -24.43 -39.50 -24.07
N ALA A 433 -25.50 -38.98 -24.68
CA ALA A 433 -26.56 -38.30 -23.93
C ALA A 433 -27.27 -39.25 -22.95
N LEU A 434 -27.54 -40.49 -23.36
CA LEU A 434 -28.12 -41.53 -22.51
C LEU A 434 -27.18 -41.94 -21.37
N HIS A 435 -25.87 -42.01 -21.61
CA HIS A 435 -24.90 -42.29 -20.56
C HIS A 435 -24.83 -41.16 -19.51
N ILE A 436 -24.89 -39.90 -19.95
CA ILE A 436 -25.00 -38.74 -19.04
C ILE A 436 -26.28 -38.83 -18.21
N LEU A 437 -27.39 -39.19 -18.84
CA LEU A 437 -28.68 -39.37 -18.16
C LEU A 437 -28.62 -40.45 -17.07
N GLU A 438 -28.01 -41.59 -17.35
CA GLU A 438 -27.83 -42.69 -16.40
C GLU A 438 -26.86 -42.35 -15.26
N LYS A 439 -25.83 -41.55 -15.53
CA LYS A 439 -24.82 -41.18 -14.52
C LYS A 439 -25.29 -40.07 -13.58
N TYR A 440 -26.04 -39.09 -14.08
CA TYR A 440 -26.42 -37.88 -13.33
C TYR A 440 -27.92 -37.81 -12.98
N ILE A 441 -28.56 -38.96 -12.78
CA ILE A 441 -30.01 -39.10 -12.50
C ILE A 441 -30.49 -38.19 -11.37
N HIS A 442 -29.73 -38.10 -10.27
CA HIS A 442 -30.11 -37.29 -9.11
C HIS A 442 -30.10 -35.77 -9.36
N LYS A 443 -29.46 -35.33 -10.44
CA LYS A 443 -29.26 -33.91 -10.78
C LYS A 443 -30.13 -33.45 -11.95
N ILE A 444 -30.84 -34.37 -12.61
CA ILE A 444 -31.62 -34.12 -13.81
C ILE A 444 -33.11 -34.27 -13.48
N SER A 445 -33.92 -33.28 -13.87
CA SER A 445 -35.38 -33.41 -13.80
C SER A 445 -35.88 -34.42 -14.84
N PRO A 446 -36.57 -35.50 -14.44
CA PRO A 446 -36.99 -36.54 -15.39
C PRO A 446 -37.96 -36.02 -16.44
N LEU A 447 -38.86 -35.12 -16.07
CA LEU A 447 -39.82 -34.52 -17.00
C LEU A 447 -39.12 -33.70 -18.09
N LYS A 448 -38.09 -32.94 -17.71
CA LYS A 448 -37.31 -32.14 -18.66
C LYS A 448 -36.40 -33.01 -19.53
N ALA A 449 -35.82 -34.07 -18.97
CA ALA A 449 -35.07 -35.04 -19.76
C ALA A 449 -35.94 -35.70 -20.84
N LEU A 450 -37.17 -36.12 -20.50
CA LEU A 450 -38.11 -36.71 -21.45
C LEU A 450 -38.51 -35.75 -22.56
N SER A 451 -38.62 -34.45 -22.27
CA SER A 451 -38.93 -33.44 -23.31
C SER A 451 -37.82 -33.25 -24.34
N VAL A 452 -36.59 -33.69 -24.04
CA VAL A 452 -35.42 -33.55 -24.91
C VAL A 452 -35.08 -34.86 -25.63
N LEU A 453 -35.56 -36.01 -25.17
CA LEU A 453 -35.26 -37.28 -25.82
C LEU A 453 -36.00 -37.40 -27.17
N PRO A 454 -35.35 -37.85 -28.25
CA PRO A 454 -36.01 -38.11 -29.52
C PRO A 454 -36.89 -39.36 -29.42
N ASP A 455 -37.99 -39.34 -30.18
CA ASP A 455 -38.92 -40.47 -30.31
C ASP A 455 -38.26 -41.74 -30.88
N SER A 456 -37.05 -41.61 -31.46
CA SER A 456 -36.26 -42.74 -31.97
C SER A 456 -35.59 -43.58 -30.87
N VAL A 457 -35.51 -43.10 -29.63
CA VAL A 457 -34.88 -43.85 -28.52
C VAL A 457 -35.82 -44.95 -28.03
N PRO A 458 -35.42 -46.24 -28.08
CA PRO A 458 -36.26 -47.32 -27.59
C PRO A 458 -36.46 -47.24 -26.07
N LEU A 459 -37.71 -47.40 -25.62
CA LEU A 459 -38.07 -47.38 -24.18
C LEU A 459 -37.26 -48.36 -23.32
N ILE A 460 -36.79 -49.46 -23.90
CA ILE A 460 -35.97 -50.45 -23.19
C ILE A 460 -34.62 -49.88 -22.71
N ARG A 461 -34.05 -48.91 -23.43
CA ARG A 461 -32.81 -48.23 -23.01
C ARG A 461 -33.05 -47.29 -21.83
N LEU A 462 -34.27 -46.78 -21.68
CA LEU A 462 -34.66 -45.90 -20.58
C LEU A 462 -35.09 -46.67 -19.32
N LYS A 463 -35.14 -48.02 -19.35
CA LYS A 463 -35.60 -48.84 -18.21
C LYS A 463 -34.83 -48.54 -16.92
N GLN A 464 -33.49 -48.48 -17.00
CA GLN A 464 -32.63 -48.23 -15.84
C GLN A 464 -32.79 -46.80 -15.31
N PHE A 465 -32.92 -45.84 -16.23
CA PHE A 465 -33.22 -44.45 -15.90
C PHE A 465 -34.56 -44.33 -15.15
N PHE A 466 -35.64 -44.90 -15.69
CA PHE A 466 -36.97 -44.84 -15.05
C PHE A 466 -37.00 -45.52 -13.69
N ALA A 467 -36.42 -46.72 -13.56
CA ALA A 467 -36.36 -47.42 -12.28
C ALA A 467 -35.66 -46.58 -11.21
N SER A 468 -34.45 -46.10 -11.54
CA SER A 468 -33.64 -45.30 -10.62
C SER A 468 -34.30 -43.95 -10.31
N SER A 469 -34.89 -43.28 -11.30
CA SER A 469 -35.59 -42.02 -11.12
C SER A 469 -36.83 -42.15 -10.22
N LEU A 470 -37.62 -43.21 -10.41
CA LEU A 470 -38.77 -43.51 -9.55
C LEU A 470 -38.33 -43.81 -8.12
N ASP A 471 -37.24 -44.54 -7.93
CA ASP A 471 -36.69 -44.81 -6.60
C ASP A 471 -36.24 -43.52 -5.89
N VAL A 472 -35.57 -42.63 -6.62
CA VAL A 472 -35.13 -41.31 -6.11
C VAL A 472 -36.33 -40.44 -5.72
N HIS A 473 -37.34 -40.33 -6.57
CA HIS A 473 -38.54 -39.56 -6.24
C HIS A 473 -39.36 -40.20 -5.11
N SER A 474 -39.40 -41.53 -5.04
CA SER A 474 -40.08 -42.26 -3.97
C SER A 474 -39.38 -42.09 -2.62
N THR A 475 -38.05 -42.08 -2.60
CA THR A 475 -37.27 -41.79 -1.39
C THR A 475 -37.40 -40.33 -0.97
N MET A 476 -37.31 -39.38 -1.91
CA MET A 476 -37.55 -37.96 -1.66
C MET A 476 -38.95 -37.69 -1.09
N LYS A 477 -39.99 -38.30 -1.66
CA LYS A 477 -41.38 -38.20 -1.16
C LYS A 477 -41.48 -38.71 0.28
N ARG A 478 -40.92 -39.89 0.57
CA ARG A 478 -40.92 -40.46 1.94
C ARG A 478 -40.19 -39.54 2.92
N HIS A 479 -39.04 -39.01 2.53
CA HIS A 479 -38.27 -38.07 3.35
C HIS A 479 -39.06 -36.78 3.65
N ILE A 480 -39.68 -36.17 2.63
CA ILE A 480 -40.51 -34.98 2.80
C ILE A 480 -41.73 -35.27 3.68
N GLN A 481 -42.35 -36.45 3.57
CA GLN A 481 -43.46 -36.85 4.43
C GLN A 481 -43.04 -36.95 5.91
N ILE A 482 -41.84 -37.49 6.18
CA ILE A 482 -41.27 -37.54 7.54
C ILE A 482 -41.01 -36.13 8.05
N LEU A 483 -40.33 -35.28 7.27
CA LEU A 483 -40.07 -33.89 7.65
C LEU A 483 -41.35 -33.11 7.92
N LYS A 484 -42.38 -33.28 7.08
CA LYS A 484 -43.70 -32.69 7.27
C LYS A 484 -44.33 -33.18 8.57
N GLY A 485 -44.24 -34.48 8.86
CA GLY A 485 -44.75 -35.06 10.10
C GLY A 485 -44.04 -34.51 11.35
N LEU A 486 -42.71 -34.39 11.31
CA LEU A 486 -41.92 -33.83 12.40
C LEU A 486 -42.22 -32.34 12.61
N SER A 487 -42.25 -31.55 11.54
CA SER A 487 -42.56 -30.12 11.59
C SER A 487 -43.98 -29.88 12.10
N TYR A 488 -44.93 -30.74 11.72
CA TYR A 488 -46.30 -30.70 12.21
C TYR A 488 -46.37 -31.05 13.71
N ALA A 489 -45.65 -32.07 14.17
CA ALA A 489 -45.59 -32.42 15.59
C ALA A 489 -44.99 -31.29 16.44
N GLU A 490 -43.93 -30.64 15.96
CA GLU A 490 -43.34 -29.46 16.61
C GLU A 490 -44.33 -28.28 16.64
N HIS A 491 -45.04 -28.02 15.53
CA HIS A 491 -46.07 -26.99 15.48
C HIS A 491 -47.17 -27.22 16.51
N ILE A 492 -47.67 -28.45 16.62
CA ILE A 492 -48.69 -28.82 17.61
C ILE A 492 -48.16 -28.66 19.04
N TYR A 493 -46.93 -29.08 19.31
CA TYR A 493 -46.31 -28.92 20.63
C TYR A 493 -46.16 -27.43 21.02
N VAL A 494 -45.73 -26.58 20.09
CA VAL A 494 -45.64 -25.13 20.32
C VAL A 494 -47.02 -24.52 20.54
N GLN A 495 -48.04 -24.98 19.81
CA GLN A 495 -49.41 -24.55 19.99
C GLN A 495 -49.95 -24.95 21.37
N GLU A 496 -49.70 -26.18 21.82
CA GLU A 496 -50.08 -26.64 23.17
C GLU A 496 -49.38 -25.81 24.26
N LEU A 497 -48.10 -25.50 24.08
CA LEU A 497 -47.38 -24.61 25.00
C LEU A 497 -48.00 -23.21 25.03
N GLN A 498 -48.38 -22.67 23.86
CA GLN A 498 -49.04 -21.37 23.78
C GLN A 498 -50.38 -21.41 24.54
N GLU A 499 -51.23 -22.40 24.28
CA GLU A 499 -52.50 -22.58 24.98
C GLU A 499 -52.28 -22.76 26.50
N TYR A 500 -51.26 -23.51 26.91
CA TYR A 500 -50.88 -23.66 28.31
C TYR A 500 -50.49 -22.33 28.94
N PHE A 501 -49.65 -21.51 28.30
CA PHE A 501 -49.25 -20.20 28.84
C PHE A 501 -50.37 -19.16 28.78
N GLU A 502 -51.26 -19.21 27.77
CA GLU A 502 -52.44 -18.33 27.66
C GLU A 502 -53.52 -18.69 28.71
N SER A 503 -53.67 -19.98 29.04
CA SER A 503 -54.58 -20.43 30.10
C SER A 503 -54.14 -19.96 31.49
N GLN A 504 -52.86 -19.68 31.69
CA GLN A 504 -52.34 -19.16 32.94
C GLN A 504 -52.71 -17.70 33.11
N SER A 505 -53.73 -17.45 33.93
CA SER A 505 -54.06 -16.11 34.43
C SER A 505 -53.64 -15.96 35.88
N VAL A 506 -53.40 -14.72 36.30
CA VAL A 506 -53.22 -14.39 37.72
C VAL A 506 -54.20 -13.29 38.08
N VAL A 507 -54.95 -13.52 39.15
CA VAL A 507 -55.88 -12.54 39.71
C VAL A 507 -55.13 -11.78 40.80
N ILE A 508 -55.05 -10.45 40.66
CA ILE A 508 -54.46 -9.56 41.66
C ILE A 508 -55.60 -8.97 42.50
N ASN A 509 -55.57 -9.22 43.80
CA ASN A 509 -56.49 -8.68 44.78
C ASN A 509 -55.88 -7.46 45.51
N GLU A 510 -56.71 -6.68 46.20
CA GLU A 510 -56.28 -5.49 46.97
C GLU A 510 -55.29 -5.79 48.12
N TYR A 511 -55.16 -7.06 48.48
CA TYR A 511 -54.25 -7.54 49.53
C TYR A 511 -52.90 -8.01 49.00
N ASP A 512 -52.70 -8.10 47.68
CA ASP A 512 -51.47 -8.62 47.10
C ASP A 512 -50.33 -7.61 47.20
N ILE A 513 -49.15 -8.10 47.61
CA ILE A 513 -47.97 -7.31 47.94
C ILE A 513 -46.80 -7.74 47.05
N CYS A 514 -46.07 -6.78 46.50
CA CYS A 514 -44.82 -7.07 45.80
C CYS A 514 -43.75 -7.61 46.76
N HIS A 515 -43.15 -8.77 46.45
CA HIS A 515 -42.13 -9.39 47.29
C HIS A 515 -40.86 -8.54 47.48
N VAL A 516 -40.55 -7.65 46.53
CA VAL A 516 -39.34 -6.80 46.53
C VAL A 516 -39.52 -5.54 47.38
N CYS A 517 -40.53 -4.71 47.08
CA CYS A 517 -40.73 -3.44 47.79
C CYS A 517 -41.70 -3.51 48.98
N LYS A 518 -42.36 -4.65 49.16
CA LYS A 518 -43.39 -4.90 50.19
C LYS A 518 -44.58 -3.91 50.13
N ARG A 519 -44.84 -3.27 48.98
CA ARG A 519 -46.01 -2.40 48.75
C ARG A 519 -47.12 -3.15 48.01
N ARG A 520 -48.37 -2.72 48.21
CA ARG A 520 -49.56 -3.27 47.53
C ARG A 520 -49.61 -2.86 46.06
N PHE A 521 -50.27 -3.66 45.22
CA PHE A 521 -50.60 -3.28 43.85
C PHE A 521 -51.84 -2.38 43.84
N GLY A 522 -51.75 -1.22 43.19
CA GLY A 522 -52.88 -0.30 43.03
C GLY A 522 -53.49 -0.42 41.63
N ASN A 523 -54.70 0.10 41.44
CA ASN A 523 -55.43 -0.01 40.17
C ASN A 523 -54.70 0.57 38.94
N GLN A 524 -53.67 1.41 39.14
CA GLN A 524 -52.86 2.02 38.09
C GLN A 524 -51.40 1.54 38.09
N SER A 525 -51.02 0.58 38.93
CA SER A 525 -49.62 0.13 39.00
C SER A 525 -49.33 -0.91 37.92
N ALA A 526 -48.36 -0.63 37.05
CA ALA A 526 -47.81 -1.62 36.12
C ALA A 526 -47.09 -2.74 36.90
N PHE A 527 -47.35 -3.98 36.53
CA PHE A 527 -46.79 -5.18 37.17
C PHE A 527 -46.08 -6.07 36.14
N VAL A 528 -45.20 -6.94 36.63
CA VAL A 528 -44.47 -7.93 35.84
C VAL A 528 -44.63 -9.28 36.53
N ARG A 529 -44.99 -10.30 35.75
CA ARG A 529 -45.04 -11.70 36.19
C ARG A 529 -43.74 -12.41 35.79
N TYR A 530 -43.04 -12.97 36.75
CA TYR A 530 -41.88 -13.83 36.49
C TYR A 530 -42.30 -15.26 36.12
N PRO A 531 -41.44 -16.04 35.44
CA PRO A 531 -41.73 -17.44 35.07
C PRO A 531 -42.02 -18.36 36.26
N ASN A 532 -41.57 -18.01 37.47
CA ASN A 532 -41.86 -18.73 38.72
C ASN A 532 -43.26 -18.41 39.29
N GLY A 533 -44.05 -17.54 38.63
CA GLY A 533 -45.38 -17.11 39.06
C GLY A 533 -45.40 -15.90 40.00
N GLU A 534 -44.24 -15.38 40.43
CA GLU A 534 -44.19 -14.20 41.31
C GLU A 534 -44.52 -12.91 40.56
N ILE A 535 -45.29 -12.03 41.20
CA ILE A 535 -45.64 -10.71 40.66
C ILE A 535 -44.85 -9.63 41.39
N VAL A 536 -44.22 -8.75 40.61
CA VAL A 536 -43.52 -7.58 41.12
C VAL A 536 -43.99 -6.31 40.43
N HIS A 537 -43.81 -5.15 41.07
CA HIS A 537 -44.00 -3.87 40.39
C HIS A 537 -43.01 -3.75 39.24
N TYR A 538 -43.39 -3.06 38.18
CA TYR A 538 -42.51 -2.81 37.03
C TYR A 538 -41.18 -2.17 37.43
N SER A 539 -41.21 -1.24 38.39
CA SER A 539 -40.00 -0.60 38.97
C SER A 539 -39.14 -1.55 39.82
N CYS A 540 -39.70 -2.67 40.27
CA CYS A 540 -39.01 -3.68 41.07
C CYS A 540 -38.51 -4.86 40.23
N LYS A 541 -38.63 -4.78 38.90
CA LYS A 541 -38.02 -5.73 37.99
C LYS A 541 -36.50 -5.71 38.20
N LEU A 542 -35.97 -6.82 38.69
CA LEU A 542 -34.53 -7.08 38.63
C LEU A 542 -34.17 -7.27 37.16
N ASN A 543 -33.42 -6.34 36.58
CA ASN A 543 -32.74 -6.58 35.30
C ASN A 543 -31.72 -7.69 35.54
N LYS A 544 -32.03 -8.89 35.05
CA LYS A 544 -31.03 -9.93 34.82
C LYS A 544 -30.65 -9.90 33.35
#